data_AF-A0A376UBW4-F1
#
_entry.id   AF-A0A376UBW4-F1
#
_cell.length_a   1.000
_cell.length_b   1.000
_cell.length_c   1.000
_cell.angle_alpha   90.00
_cell.angle_beta   90.00
_cell.angle_gamma   90.00
#
_symmetry.space_group_name_H-M   'P 1'
#
loop_
_entity.id
_entity.type
_entity.pdbx_description
1 polymer ?
#
loop_
_entity_poly.entity_id
_entity_poly.type
_entity_poly.pdbx_seq_one_letter_code
_entity_poly.pdbx_strand_id
1 'polypeptide(L)'
;MLLTDVFHKTWPLASDPDVRMRLMAMAVDTGGEAGVTDNAYRFWRRCRSDGLGNRVFLFKGDGLRRDRLINRTFPDNTGRSARRARASGDVALWLVQTDAFKDRVNNALWRDTPGPNYIHFPDWLGRWFYDELTYEERGSDGKWRKPGRGANEAFDLLVYADALAVLHGYEKIRWPSAPDWAQRETWLVFPQERSGETVSPELTAGAEKRRRRKKKLRTERAEDNPWITSGGWL
;
A
#
# COMPACT_ATOMS: atom_id res chain seq x y z
N MET A 1 -1.06 -16.44 -10.14
CA MET A 1 -0.81 -16.57 -8.68
C MET A 1 -0.58 -15.18 -8.08
N LEU A 2 -1.24 -14.83 -6.96
CA LEU A 2 -1.17 -13.47 -6.37
C LEU A 2 0.25 -13.04 -5.97
N LEU A 3 1.09 -13.95 -5.46
CA LEU A 3 2.45 -13.59 -5.08
C LEU A 3 3.33 -13.29 -6.30
N THR A 4 3.37 -14.17 -7.30
CA THR A 4 4.24 -13.99 -8.48
C THR A 4 3.78 -12.85 -9.38
N ASP A 5 2.47 -12.77 -9.63
CA ASP A 5 1.94 -11.92 -10.69
C ASP A 5 1.62 -10.50 -10.20
N VAL A 6 1.47 -10.33 -8.88
CA VAL A 6 1.15 -9.05 -8.24
C VAL A 6 2.24 -8.63 -7.27
N PHE A 7 2.45 -9.36 -6.19
CA PHE A 7 3.31 -8.90 -5.09
C PHE A 7 4.80 -8.80 -5.45
N HIS A 8 5.33 -9.80 -6.15
CA HIS A 8 6.72 -9.86 -6.61
C HIS A 8 6.94 -9.15 -7.94
N LYS A 9 5.87 -8.66 -8.58
CA LYS A 9 5.99 -7.88 -9.80
C LYS A 9 6.75 -6.59 -9.52
N THR A 10 7.51 -6.17 -10.51
CA THR A 10 8.27 -4.92 -10.47
C THR A 10 8.00 -4.14 -11.75
N TRP A 11 8.03 -2.81 -11.69
CA TRP A 11 7.75 -1.92 -12.82
C TRP A 11 8.94 -1.01 -13.10
N PRO A 12 9.32 -0.81 -14.37
CA PRO A 12 10.40 0.11 -14.72
C PRO A 12 10.03 1.54 -14.34
N LEU A 13 11.01 2.33 -13.90
CA LEU A 13 10.80 3.75 -13.70
C LEU A 13 10.75 4.46 -15.05
N ALA A 14 9.87 5.47 -15.15
CA ALA A 14 9.79 6.30 -16.35
C ALA A 14 11.09 7.08 -16.63
N SER A 15 11.82 7.46 -15.56
CA SER A 15 13.09 8.19 -15.66
C SER A 15 14.28 7.30 -16.04
N ASP A 16 14.21 6.01 -15.71
CA ASP A 16 15.29 5.05 -15.91
C ASP A 16 14.69 3.63 -16.01
N PRO A 17 14.52 3.09 -17.23
CA PRO A 17 13.94 1.77 -17.44
C PRO A 17 14.74 0.60 -16.84
N ASP A 18 16.04 0.80 -16.58
CA ASP A 18 16.89 -0.24 -15.99
C ASP A 18 16.63 -0.38 -14.49
N VAL A 19 16.20 0.69 -13.83
CA VAL A 19 15.75 0.67 -12.44
C VAL A 19 14.26 0.31 -12.40
N ARG A 20 13.90 -0.63 -11.51
CA ARG A 20 12.51 -1.00 -11.27
C ARG A 20 12.07 -0.68 -9.86
N MET A 21 10.77 -0.56 -9.65
CA MET A 21 10.15 -0.41 -8.33
C MET A 21 9.34 -1.67 -8.00
N ARG A 22 9.48 -2.18 -6.78
CA ARG A 22 8.70 -3.31 -6.24
C ARG A 22 7.55 -2.82 -5.35
N LEU A 23 6.52 -3.63 -5.13
CA LEU A 23 5.47 -3.29 -4.17
C LEU A 23 6.01 -3.30 -2.73
N MET A 24 5.66 -2.26 -1.96
CA MET A 24 5.89 -2.21 -0.52
C MET A 24 5.08 -3.26 0.21
N ALA A 25 3.77 -3.26 -0.02
CA ALA A 25 2.78 -4.10 0.62
C ALA A 25 1.61 -4.37 -0.34
N MET A 26 0.78 -5.35 0.00
CA MET A 26 -0.42 -5.74 -0.75
C MET A 26 -1.57 -6.00 0.22
N ALA A 27 -2.73 -5.47 -0.10
CA ALA A 27 -3.99 -5.82 0.55
C ALA A 27 -4.78 -6.80 -0.33
N VAL A 28 -5.39 -7.80 0.29
CA VAL A 28 -6.25 -8.77 -0.37
C VAL A 28 -7.65 -8.64 0.23
N ASP A 29 -8.62 -8.33 -0.61
CA ASP A 29 -10.02 -8.32 -0.17
C ASP A 29 -10.49 -9.75 0.11
N THR A 30 -11.13 -9.92 1.26
CA THR A 30 -11.69 -11.19 1.71
C THR A 30 -13.20 -11.30 1.46
N GLY A 31 -13.82 -10.21 1.00
CA GLY A 31 -15.20 -10.17 0.51
C GLY A 31 -15.35 -10.85 -0.84
N GLY A 32 -16.51 -11.46 -1.09
CA GLY A 32 -16.79 -12.14 -2.35
C GLY A 32 -17.74 -13.33 -2.19
N GLU A 33 -17.78 -14.16 -3.23
CA GLU A 33 -18.60 -15.38 -3.29
C GLU A 33 -18.23 -16.42 -2.23
N ALA A 34 -19.10 -17.41 -2.05
CA ALA A 34 -18.89 -18.48 -1.09
C ALA A 34 -17.55 -19.22 -1.35
N GLY A 35 -16.68 -19.24 -0.34
CA GLY A 35 -15.37 -19.92 -0.38
C GLY A 35 -14.16 -19.01 -0.61
N VAL A 36 -14.36 -17.76 -1.06
CA VAL A 36 -13.26 -16.81 -1.29
C VAL A 36 -12.53 -16.47 0.01
N THR A 37 -13.27 -16.31 1.11
CA THR A 37 -12.69 -15.99 2.42
C THR A 37 -11.74 -17.07 2.94
N ASP A 38 -12.08 -18.36 2.79
CA ASP A 38 -11.21 -19.46 3.22
C ASP A 38 -9.93 -19.54 2.36
N ASN A 39 -10.04 -19.25 1.06
CA ASN A 39 -8.89 -19.16 0.17
C ASN A 39 -7.96 -18.02 0.60
N ALA A 40 -8.52 -16.85 0.91
CA ALA A 40 -7.74 -15.70 1.40
C ALA A 40 -7.03 -16.03 2.73
N TYR A 41 -7.67 -16.75 3.64
CA TYR A 41 -7.06 -17.17 4.91
C TYR A 41 -5.92 -18.17 4.70
N ARG A 42 -6.11 -19.18 3.83
CA ARG A 42 -5.04 -20.11 3.44
C ARG A 42 -3.87 -19.39 2.79
N PHE A 43 -4.17 -18.47 1.88
CA PHE A 43 -3.16 -17.64 1.22
C PHE A 43 -2.35 -16.80 2.22
N TRP A 44 -3.02 -16.14 3.16
CA TRP A 44 -2.34 -15.34 4.18
C TRP A 44 -1.48 -16.19 5.12
N ARG A 45 -1.95 -17.37 5.53
CA ARG A 45 -1.15 -18.31 6.33
C ARG A 45 0.14 -18.70 5.60
N ARG A 46 0.06 -18.96 4.30
CA ARG A 46 1.24 -19.22 3.47
C ARG A 46 2.16 -18.00 3.38
N CYS A 47 1.61 -16.81 3.17
CA CYS A 47 2.42 -15.58 3.16
C CYS A 47 3.12 -15.38 4.52
N ARG A 48 2.45 -15.68 5.63
CA ARG A 48 3.03 -15.60 6.98
C ARG A 48 4.16 -16.60 7.18
N SER A 49 4.02 -17.86 6.73
CA SER A 49 5.11 -18.84 6.81
C SER A 49 6.32 -18.42 5.98
N ASP A 50 6.08 -17.72 4.88
CA ASP A 50 7.12 -17.24 3.97
C ASP A 50 7.72 -15.87 4.40
N GLY A 51 7.40 -15.40 5.62
CA GLY A 51 7.94 -14.16 6.19
C GLY A 51 7.29 -12.86 5.68
N LEU A 52 6.20 -12.96 4.91
CA LEU A 52 5.49 -11.82 4.30
C LEU A 52 4.29 -11.33 5.12
N GLY A 53 4.09 -11.84 6.34
CA GLY A 53 2.92 -11.54 7.18
C GLY A 53 2.77 -10.06 7.59
N ASN A 54 3.83 -9.26 7.45
CA ASN A 54 3.84 -7.80 7.67
C ASN A 54 3.77 -6.97 6.37
N ARG A 55 3.69 -7.64 5.21
CA ARG A 55 3.60 -7.01 3.88
C ARG A 55 2.36 -7.43 3.10
N VAL A 56 1.70 -8.52 3.51
CA VAL A 56 0.43 -8.98 2.94
C VAL A 56 -0.66 -8.88 4.00
N PHE A 57 -1.71 -8.14 3.67
CA PHE A 57 -2.80 -7.80 4.58
C PHE A 57 -4.12 -8.33 4.04
N LEU A 58 -4.97 -8.84 4.93
CA LEU A 58 -6.34 -9.21 4.59
C LEU A 58 -7.28 -8.09 4.98
N PHE A 59 -8.01 -7.55 4.01
CA PHE A 59 -8.95 -6.46 4.20
C PHE A 59 -10.39 -6.96 4.09
N LYS A 60 -11.26 -6.26 4.81
CA LYS A 60 -12.71 -6.43 4.70
C LYS A 60 -13.39 -5.10 5.00
N GLY A 61 -14.34 -4.72 4.15
CA GLY A 61 -15.22 -3.60 4.42
C GLY A 61 -16.01 -3.82 5.72
N ASP A 62 -16.03 -2.80 6.56
CA ASP A 62 -16.70 -2.83 7.84
C ASP A 62 -18.12 -2.27 7.73
N GLY A 63 -19.11 -3.15 7.80
CA GLY A 63 -20.52 -2.74 7.73
C GLY A 63 -21.04 -2.02 8.98
N LEU A 64 -20.24 -1.96 10.05
CA LEU A 64 -20.57 -1.26 11.30
C LEU A 64 -19.75 0.01 11.40
N ARG A 65 -20.40 1.12 11.75
CA ARG A 65 -19.70 2.38 12.01
C ARG A 65 -18.86 2.24 13.28
N ARG A 66 -17.57 2.62 13.19
CA ARG A 66 -16.62 2.62 14.31
C ARG A 66 -15.85 3.93 14.38
N ASP A 67 -15.30 4.22 15.56
CA ASP A 67 -14.51 5.44 15.78
C ASP A 67 -13.16 5.42 15.05
N ARG A 68 -12.56 4.23 14.92
CA ARG A 68 -11.29 4.04 14.20
C ARG A 68 -11.55 3.67 12.76
N LEU A 69 -10.82 4.33 11.84
CA LEU A 69 -10.87 4.06 10.40
C LEU A 69 -10.51 2.62 10.03
N ILE A 70 -9.55 2.02 10.76
CA ILE A 70 -9.10 0.65 10.53
C ILE A 70 -8.99 -0.09 11.87
N ASN A 71 -9.59 -1.27 11.95
CA ASN A 71 -9.55 -2.13 13.14
C ASN A 71 -8.97 -3.50 12.81
N ARG A 72 -7.98 -3.92 13.58
CA ARG A 72 -7.43 -5.27 13.49
C ARG A 72 -8.27 -6.23 14.33
N THR A 73 -8.69 -7.33 13.72
CA THR A 73 -9.45 -8.40 14.36
C THR A 73 -8.81 -9.74 14.07
N PHE A 74 -9.11 -10.71 14.93
CA PHE A 74 -8.72 -12.11 14.75
C PHE A 74 -9.99 -12.94 14.80
N PRO A 75 -10.63 -13.22 13.65
CA PRO A 75 -11.85 -13.99 13.63
C PRO A 75 -11.61 -15.38 14.24
N ASP A 76 -12.41 -15.73 15.23
CA ASP A 76 -12.44 -17.07 15.82
C ASP A 76 -13.86 -17.64 15.70
N ASN A 77 -13.97 -18.73 14.95
CA ASN A 77 -15.20 -19.47 14.71
C ASN A 77 -15.07 -20.94 15.14
N THR A 78 -14.03 -21.30 15.89
CA THR A 78 -13.78 -22.69 16.32
C THR A 78 -14.94 -23.30 17.12
N GLY A 79 -15.72 -22.47 17.81
CA GLY A 79 -16.90 -22.90 18.58
C GLY A 79 -18.28 -22.67 17.93
N ARG A 80 -18.38 -22.19 16.67
CA ARG A 80 -19.68 -21.92 16.02
C ARG A 80 -19.78 -22.65 14.68
N SER A 81 -20.42 -23.83 14.67
CA SER A 81 -20.60 -24.68 13.48
C SER A 81 -21.42 -24.03 12.36
N ALA A 82 -22.17 -22.95 12.64
CA ALA A 82 -23.03 -22.27 11.68
C ALA A 82 -22.29 -21.33 10.70
N ARG A 83 -21.01 -21.00 10.91
CA ARG A 83 -20.23 -20.15 9.99
C ARG A 83 -19.36 -20.97 9.06
N ARG A 84 -19.41 -20.61 7.78
CA ARG A 84 -18.83 -21.39 6.67
C ARG A 84 -17.30 -21.34 6.60
N ALA A 85 -16.66 -20.30 7.14
CA ALA A 85 -15.21 -20.12 7.09
C ALA A 85 -14.54 -20.54 8.42
N ARG A 86 -13.53 -21.44 8.34
CA ARG A 86 -12.75 -21.92 9.49
C ARG A 86 -11.68 -20.89 9.86
N ALA A 87 -12.01 -20.03 10.81
CA ALA A 87 -11.09 -19.08 11.40
C ALA A 87 -10.74 -19.53 12.83
N SER A 88 -9.46 -19.68 13.13
CA SER A 88 -8.96 -20.21 14.41
C SER A 88 -8.35 -19.13 15.30
N GLY A 89 -8.77 -17.86 15.13
CA GLY A 89 -8.18 -16.72 15.84
C GLY A 89 -6.73 -16.41 15.43
N ASP A 90 -6.19 -17.10 14.43
CA ASP A 90 -4.79 -17.04 14.01
C ASP A 90 -4.53 -16.07 12.85
N VAL A 91 -5.58 -15.71 12.12
CA VAL A 91 -5.54 -14.87 10.92
C VAL A 91 -5.89 -13.42 11.27
N ALA A 92 -4.96 -12.51 10.96
CA ALA A 92 -5.20 -11.08 11.14
C ALA A 92 -6.07 -10.52 10.00
N LEU A 93 -7.27 -10.06 10.35
CA LEU A 93 -8.21 -9.41 9.43
C LEU A 93 -8.36 -7.94 9.79
N TRP A 94 -8.17 -7.06 8.81
CA TRP A 94 -8.30 -5.62 8.96
C TRP A 94 -9.66 -5.16 8.45
N LEU A 95 -10.49 -4.68 9.36
CA LEU A 95 -11.80 -4.10 9.07
C LEU A 95 -11.62 -2.62 8.73
N VAL A 96 -12.02 -2.24 7.52
CA VAL A 96 -11.82 -0.90 6.95
C VAL A 96 -13.16 -0.17 6.91
N GLN A 97 -13.23 1.04 7.46
CA GLN A 97 -14.38 1.94 7.33
C GLN A 97 -14.41 2.51 5.90
N THR A 98 -14.97 1.74 4.96
CA THR A 98 -14.90 2.03 3.52
C THR A 98 -15.52 3.37 3.15
N ASP A 99 -16.67 3.74 3.72
CA ASP A 99 -17.32 5.03 3.43
C ASP A 99 -16.43 6.22 3.80
N ALA A 100 -15.72 6.14 4.93
CA ALA A 100 -14.82 7.20 5.38
C ALA A 100 -13.56 7.29 4.50
N PHE A 101 -13.02 6.17 4.04
CA PHE A 101 -11.93 6.18 3.06
C PHE A 101 -12.37 6.65 1.67
N LYS A 102 -13.60 6.31 1.25
CA LYS A 102 -14.18 6.83 0.01
C LYS A 102 -14.35 8.34 0.07
N ASP A 103 -14.82 8.88 1.20
CA ASP A 103 -14.87 10.34 1.43
C ASP A 103 -13.45 10.97 1.32
N ARG A 104 -12.42 10.34 1.89
CA ARG A 104 -11.02 10.81 1.79
C ARG A 104 -10.50 10.79 0.36
N VAL A 105 -10.66 9.68 -0.35
CA VAL A 105 -10.22 9.53 -1.74
C VAL A 105 -10.97 10.51 -2.63
N ASN A 106 -12.29 10.63 -2.49
CA ASN A 106 -13.09 11.60 -3.24
C ASN A 106 -12.56 13.03 -3.04
N ASN A 107 -12.29 13.43 -1.80
CA ASN A 107 -11.70 14.75 -1.51
C ASN A 107 -10.30 14.94 -2.12
N ALA A 108 -9.50 13.86 -2.20
CA ALA A 108 -8.21 13.87 -2.85
C ALA A 108 -8.31 14.01 -4.38
N LEU A 109 -9.34 13.42 -5.01
CA LEU A 109 -9.59 13.52 -6.45
C LEU A 109 -9.93 14.95 -6.90
N TRP A 110 -10.51 15.76 -6.02
CA TRP A 110 -10.80 17.18 -6.30
C TRP A 110 -9.56 18.09 -6.28
N ARG A 111 -8.37 17.56 -5.93
CA ARG A 111 -7.13 18.34 -5.86
C ARG A 111 -6.48 18.44 -7.24
N ASP A 112 -6.24 19.66 -7.71
CA ASP A 112 -5.57 19.97 -8.98
C ASP A 112 -4.06 20.22 -8.83
N THR A 113 -3.63 20.60 -7.63
CA THR A 113 -2.25 21.02 -7.34
C THR A 113 -1.49 19.92 -6.58
N PRO A 114 -0.28 19.54 -7.03
CA PRO A 114 0.58 18.60 -6.32
C PRO A 114 0.84 19.00 -4.87
N GLY A 115 0.76 18.04 -3.96
CA GLY A 115 0.96 18.26 -2.53
C GLY A 115 0.46 17.08 -1.69
N PRO A 116 0.29 17.27 -0.36
CA PRO A 116 -0.25 16.24 0.50
C PRO A 116 -1.59 15.70 -0.02
N ASN A 117 -1.72 14.38 -0.07
CA ASN A 117 -2.90 13.66 -0.57
C ASN A 117 -3.25 13.93 -2.05
N TYR A 118 -2.36 14.50 -2.86
CA TYR A 118 -2.57 14.55 -4.31
C TYR A 118 -2.39 13.14 -4.92
N ILE A 119 -3.33 12.73 -5.77
CA ILE A 119 -3.29 11.42 -6.45
C ILE A 119 -2.69 11.62 -7.84
N HIS A 120 -1.57 10.94 -8.11
CA HIS A 120 -0.94 10.94 -9.42
C HIS A 120 -1.53 9.82 -10.28
N PHE A 121 -2.17 10.20 -11.39
CA PHE A 121 -2.63 9.27 -12.41
C PHE A 121 -1.61 9.17 -13.55
N PRO A 122 -1.24 7.96 -13.99
CA PRO A 122 -0.41 7.83 -15.17
C PRO A 122 -1.23 7.99 -16.47
N ASP A 123 -0.58 8.51 -17.50
CA ASP A 123 -1.22 8.90 -18.77
C ASP A 123 -1.80 7.72 -19.59
N TRP A 124 -1.44 6.48 -19.25
CA TRP A 124 -1.92 5.29 -19.95
C TRP A 124 -3.31 4.82 -19.48
N LEU A 125 -3.86 5.40 -18.41
CA LEU A 125 -5.21 5.06 -17.95
C LEU A 125 -6.25 5.58 -18.93
N GLY A 126 -7.11 4.67 -19.39
CA GLY A 126 -8.20 4.99 -20.29
C GLY A 126 -9.49 5.34 -19.54
N ARG A 127 -10.50 5.78 -20.30
CA ARG A 127 -11.84 6.09 -19.80
C ARG A 127 -12.45 5.00 -18.91
N TRP A 128 -12.19 3.72 -19.22
CA TRP A 128 -12.63 2.56 -18.43
C TRP A 128 -12.30 2.69 -16.95
N PHE A 129 -11.12 3.22 -16.60
CA PHE A 129 -10.68 3.35 -15.22
C PHE A 129 -11.45 4.47 -14.51
N TYR A 130 -11.63 5.60 -15.20
CA TYR A 130 -12.33 6.75 -14.65
C TYR A 130 -13.82 6.49 -14.50
N ASP A 131 -14.43 5.76 -15.44
CA ASP A 131 -15.82 5.33 -15.36
C ASP A 131 -16.05 4.49 -14.09
N GLU A 132 -15.14 3.56 -13.75
CA GLU A 132 -15.18 2.79 -12.50
C GLU A 132 -14.91 3.66 -11.26
N LEU A 133 -13.94 4.57 -11.36
CA LEU A 133 -13.51 5.44 -10.27
C LEU A 133 -14.66 6.34 -9.79
N THR A 134 -15.48 6.83 -10.72
CA THR A 134 -16.61 7.72 -10.43
C THR A 134 -17.95 7.00 -10.41
N TYR A 135 -17.97 5.67 -10.42
CA TYR A 135 -19.21 4.91 -10.57
C TYR A 135 -20.13 4.99 -9.35
N GLU A 136 -19.57 5.07 -8.15
CA GLU A 136 -20.35 5.13 -6.93
C GLU A 136 -20.78 6.55 -6.57
N GLU A 137 -21.96 6.65 -5.96
CA GLU A 137 -22.54 7.90 -5.53
C GLU A 137 -22.63 7.98 -4.01
N ARG A 138 -22.35 9.18 -3.49
CA ARG A 138 -22.41 9.46 -2.07
C ARG A 138 -23.82 9.87 -1.65
N GLY A 139 -24.49 9.00 -0.91
CA GLY A 139 -25.83 9.25 -0.38
C GLY A 139 -25.85 10.29 0.76
N SER A 140 -27.03 10.87 1.00
CA SER A 140 -27.28 11.81 2.11
C SER A 140 -27.11 11.18 3.49
N ASP A 141 -27.23 9.85 3.57
CA ASP A 141 -27.08 9.06 4.80
C ASP A 141 -25.63 8.75 5.18
N GLY A 142 -24.65 9.24 4.41
CA GLY A 142 -23.25 8.98 4.71
C GLY A 142 -22.61 7.87 3.88
N LYS A 143 -23.39 7.13 3.09
CA LYS A 143 -22.92 5.88 2.48
C LYS A 143 -22.70 5.99 0.99
N TRP A 144 -21.67 5.32 0.50
CA TRP A 144 -21.40 5.17 -0.92
C TRP A 144 -22.12 3.94 -1.48
N ARG A 145 -22.78 4.11 -2.63
CA ARG A 145 -23.55 3.05 -3.27
C ARG A 145 -23.34 3.05 -4.78
N LYS A 146 -23.40 1.86 -5.35
CA LYS A 146 -23.53 1.69 -6.79
C LYS A 146 -24.95 2.09 -7.22
N PRO A 147 -25.11 2.97 -8.22
CA PRO A 147 -26.43 3.28 -8.79
C PRO A 147 -26.99 2.12 -9.62
N GLY A 148 -26.15 1.15 -10.00
CA GLY A 148 -26.54 -0.04 -10.75
C GLY A 148 -25.54 -1.19 -10.60
N ARG A 149 -25.34 -1.96 -11.68
CA ARG A 149 -24.47 -3.16 -11.71
C ARG A 149 -23.10 -2.93 -12.35
N GLY A 150 -22.67 -1.68 -12.48
CA GLY A 150 -21.37 -1.34 -13.05
C GLY A 150 -20.20 -1.71 -12.13
N ALA A 151 -19.05 -1.74 -12.77
CA ALA A 151 -17.73 -1.91 -12.16
C ALA A 151 -17.37 -0.67 -11.33
N ASN A 152 -16.66 -0.88 -10.22
CA ASN A 152 -16.19 0.14 -9.27
C ASN A 152 -14.79 -0.19 -8.73
N GLU A 153 -14.11 -1.16 -9.35
CA GLU A 153 -12.90 -1.78 -8.84
C GLU A 153 -11.79 -0.74 -8.72
N ALA A 154 -11.69 0.21 -9.66
CA ALA A 154 -10.77 1.35 -9.56
C ALA A 154 -10.91 2.14 -8.25
N PHE A 155 -12.14 2.43 -7.81
CA PHE A 155 -12.38 3.22 -6.60
C PHE A 155 -12.04 2.42 -5.34
N ASP A 156 -12.48 1.16 -5.27
CA ASP A 156 -12.19 0.28 -4.14
C ASP A 156 -10.67 -0.01 -4.02
N LEU A 157 -9.96 -0.15 -5.14
CA LEU A 157 -8.50 -0.31 -5.15
C LEU A 157 -7.78 0.93 -4.59
N LEU A 158 -8.19 2.14 -4.95
CA LEU A 158 -7.61 3.36 -4.39
C LEU A 158 -7.93 3.51 -2.89
N VAL A 159 -9.15 3.17 -2.47
CA VAL A 159 -9.55 3.13 -1.06
C VAL A 159 -8.65 2.20 -0.26
N TYR A 160 -8.42 0.99 -0.75
CA TYR A 160 -7.55 0.04 -0.07
C TYR A 160 -6.07 0.45 -0.12
N ALA A 161 -5.62 1.11 -1.18
CA ALA A 161 -4.28 1.69 -1.23
C ALA A 161 -4.08 2.79 -0.16
N ASP A 162 -5.04 3.72 0.00
CA ASP A 162 -4.99 4.74 1.06
C ASP A 162 -5.04 4.09 2.46
N ALA A 163 -5.93 3.12 2.67
CA ALA A 163 -6.01 2.39 3.93
C ALA A 163 -4.69 1.68 4.28
N LEU A 164 -4.03 1.08 3.29
CA LEU A 164 -2.73 0.44 3.48
C LEU A 164 -1.64 1.48 3.81
N ALA A 165 -1.63 2.65 3.15
CA ALA A 165 -0.72 3.75 3.47
C ALA A 165 -0.93 4.26 4.90
N VAL A 166 -2.18 4.41 5.35
CA VAL A 166 -2.53 4.81 6.72
C VAL A 166 -2.04 3.77 7.73
N LEU A 167 -2.17 2.46 7.45
CA LEU A 167 -1.63 1.40 8.31
C LEU A 167 -0.13 1.49 8.51
N HIS A 168 0.61 1.93 7.49
CA HIS A 168 2.05 2.16 7.57
C HIS A 168 2.42 3.49 8.23
N GLY A 169 1.43 4.30 8.61
CA GLY A 169 1.63 5.56 9.32
C GLY A 169 2.00 6.72 8.39
N TYR A 170 1.54 6.70 7.14
CA TYR A 170 1.72 7.79 6.18
C TYR A 170 1.43 9.18 6.78
N GLU A 171 0.32 9.31 7.51
CA GLU A 171 -0.09 10.59 8.13
C GLU A 171 0.84 11.07 9.25
N LYS A 172 1.74 10.20 9.72
CA LYS A 172 2.64 10.46 10.86
C LYS A 172 4.09 10.67 10.40
N ILE A 173 4.36 10.67 9.10
CA ILE A 173 5.70 10.90 8.58
C ILE A 173 6.16 12.32 8.93
N ARG A 174 7.36 12.43 9.50
CA ARG A 174 8.02 13.71 9.77
C ARG A 174 9.09 13.98 8.73
N TRP A 175 8.77 14.79 7.73
CA TRP A 175 9.76 15.22 6.74
C TRP A 175 10.73 16.26 7.35
N PRO A 176 12.04 16.22 7.02
CA PRO A 176 12.71 15.33 6.07
C PRO A 176 13.13 13.97 6.65
N SER A 177 12.90 13.71 7.95
CA SER A 177 13.29 12.48 8.65
C SER A 177 12.31 11.33 8.43
N ALA A 178 12.08 10.95 7.17
CA ALA A 178 11.14 9.91 6.80
C ALA A 178 11.58 8.51 7.28
N PRO A 179 10.63 7.65 7.72
CA PRO A 179 10.94 6.26 8.05
C PRO A 179 11.43 5.51 6.82
N ASP A 180 12.19 4.43 7.03
CA ASP A 180 12.82 3.66 5.94
C ASP A 180 11.82 3.27 4.84
N TRP A 181 10.61 2.85 5.19
CA TRP A 181 9.60 2.47 4.21
C TRP A 181 9.14 3.62 3.29
N ALA A 182 9.26 4.87 3.72
CA ALA A 182 8.83 6.04 2.96
C ALA A 182 9.99 6.72 2.20
N GLN A 183 11.22 6.19 2.32
CA GLN A 183 12.35 6.70 1.56
C GLN A 183 12.25 6.25 0.10
N ARG A 184 12.57 7.18 -0.82
CA ARG A 184 12.47 6.98 -2.29
C ARG A 184 13.23 5.75 -2.76
N GLU A 185 14.40 5.49 -2.18
CA GLU A 185 15.31 4.43 -2.62
C GLU A 185 14.92 3.03 -2.10
N THR A 186 14.07 2.92 -1.08
CA THR A 186 13.83 1.66 -0.35
C THR A 186 13.22 0.56 -1.20
N TRP A 187 12.39 0.90 -2.16
CA TRP A 187 11.65 -0.06 -2.98
C TRP A 187 12.23 -0.22 -4.39
N LEU A 188 13.37 0.40 -4.66
CA LEU A 188 14.04 0.26 -5.94
C LEU A 188 14.71 -1.11 -6.07
N VAL A 189 14.83 -1.56 -7.31
CA VAL A 189 15.46 -2.82 -7.72
C VAL A 189 16.41 -2.49 -8.86
N PHE A 190 17.69 -2.46 -8.54
CA PHE A 190 18.75 -2.17 -9.51
C PHE A 190 19.09 -3.43 -10.33
N PRO A 191 19.63 -3.27 -11.55
CA PRO A 191 20.00 -4.40 -12.41
C PRO A 191 20.91 -5.45 -11.75
N GLN A 192 21.84 -5.01 -10.90
CA GLN A 192 22.78 -5.86 -10.17
C GLN A 192 22.10 -6.81 -9.18
N GLU A 193 20.94 -6.43 -8.64
CA GLU A 193 20.16 -7.31 -7.75
C GLU A 193 19.41 -8.40 -8.53
N ARG A 194 19.30 -8.29 -9.87
CA ARG A 194 18.60 -9.26 -10.72
C ARG A 194 19.47 -10.43 -11.17
N SER A 195 20.79 -10.23 -11.29
CA SER A 195 21.72 -11.23 -11.84
C SER A 195 22.07 -12.35 -10.85
N GLY A 196 21.58 -12.32 -9.61
CA GLY A 196 21.81 -13.39 -8.65
C GLY A 196 23.28 -13.57 -8.28
N GLU A 197 24.14 -12.56 -8.46
CA GLU A 197 25.41 -12.50 -7.76
C GLU A 197 25.14 -12.28 -6.27
N THR A 198 24.84 -13.38 -5.59
CA THR A 198 25.00 -13.51 -4.15
C THR A 198 26.46 -13.25 -3.83
N VAL A 199 26.79 -11.99 -3.58
CA VAL A 199 27.91 -11.70 -2.68
C VAL A 199 27.43 -12.17 -1.30
N SER A 200 27.79 -13.40 -0.95
CA SER A 200 27.70 -13.89 0.42
C SER A 200 28.22 -12.80 1.35
N PRO A 201 27.43 -12.29 2.30
CA PRO A 201 27.95 -11.34 3.26
C PRO A 201 28.90 -12.13 4.16
N GLU A 202 30.19 -12.02 3.85
CA GLU A 202 31.25 -12.34 4.80
C GLU A 202 30.95 -11.54 6.07
N LEU A 203 30.65 -12.28 7.13
CA LEU A 203 30.30 -11.72 8.42
C LEU A 203 31.46 -10.85 8.90
N THR A 204 31.11 -9.65 9.38
CA THR A 204 31.94 -8.68 10.13
C THR A 204 32.89 -7.77 9.32
N ALA A 205 32.37 -6.59 8.91
CA ALA A 205 33.11 -5.30 8.72
C ALA A 205 32.22 -4.18 8.10
N GLY A 206 31.01 -4.49 7.61
CA GLY A 206 30.21 -3.59 6.78
C GLY A 206 29.61 -2.34 7.45
N ALA A 207 29.57 -2.26 8.79
CA ALA A 207 28.91 -1.16 9.49
C ALA A 207 29.67 0.18 9.39
N GLU A 208 31.01 0.15 9.37
CA GLU A 208 31.82 1.37 9.34
C GLU A 208 31.96 1.96 7.93
N LYS A 209 32.09 1.11 6.90
CA LYS A 209 32.15 1.55 5.50
C LYS A 209 30.82 2.16 5.05
N ARG A 210 29.67 1.62 5.47
CA ARG A 210 28.34 2.19 5.20
C ARG A 210 28.15 3.57 5.85
N ARG A 211 28.66 3.79 7.06
CA ARG A 211 28.62 5.11 7.73
C ARG A 211 29.45 6.15 6.99
N ARG A 212 30.66 5.80 6.55
CA ARG A 212 31.52 6.71 5.75
C ARG A 212 30.90 7.04 4.39
N ARG A 213 30.33 6.05 3.68
CA ARG A 213 29.67 6.27 2.39
C ARG A 213 28.39 7.10 2.51
N LYS A 214 27.57 6.87 3.54
CA LYS A 214 26.41 7.72 3.86
C LYS A 214 26.83 9.16 4.18
N LYS A 215 27.94 9.37 4.89
CA LYS A 215 28.42 10.72 5.22
C LYS A 215 28.87 11.48 3.97
N LYS A 216 29.59 10.82 3.05
CA LYS A 216 30.08 11.42 1.79
C LYS A 216 28.94 11.76 0.82
N LEU A 217 27.98 10.84 0.63
CA LEU A 217 26.81 11.04 -0.24
C LEU A 217 25.88 12.16 0.26
N ARG A 218 25.84 12.39 1.58
CA ARG A 218 25.04 13.45 2.20
C ARG A 218 25.67 14.83 2.01
N THR A 219 26.99 14.90 1.89
CA THR A 219 27.72 16.14 1.59
C THR A 219 27.56 16.51 0.11
N GLU A 220 27.64 15.52 -0.79
CA GLU A 220 27.50 15.75 -2.24
C GLU A 220 26.05 16.11 -2.66
N ARG A 221 25.01 15.48 -2.07
CA ARG A 221 23.60 15.81 -2.39
C ARG A 221 23.09 17.15 -1.85
N ALA A 222 23.83 17.80 -0.94
CA ALA A 222 23.43 19.09 -0.41
C ALA A 222 23.68 20.24 -1.41
N GLU A 223 24.57 20.04 -2.38
CA GLU A 223 24.96 21.06 -3.36
C GLU A 223 24.07 21.04 -4.63
N ASP A 224 23.36 19.94 -4.91
CA ASP A 224 22.62 19.74 -6.17
C ASP A 224 21.07 19.79 -6.04
N ASN A 225 20.52 20.46 -5.02
CA ASN A 225 19.07 20.61 -4.90
C ASN A 225 18.59 21.95 -5.51
N PRO A 226 17.89 21.96 -6.66
CA PRO A 226 17.42 23.18 -7.32
C PRO A 226 16.30 23.92 -6.56
N TRP A 227 15.94 23.45 -5.36
CA TRP A 227 14.94 24.04 -4.47
C TRP A 227 15.54 24.66 -3.21
N ILE A 228 16.87 24.75 -3.09
CA ILE A 228 17.54 25.50 -2.02
C ILE A 228 17.88 26.88 -2.57
N THR A 229 16.96 27.83 -2.43
CA THR A 229 17.30 29.26 -2.55
C THR A 229 17.81 29.75 -1.20
N SER A 230 19.07 30.13 -1.14
CA SER A 230 19.66 30.89 -0.05
C SER A 230 19.06 32.30 -0.03
N GLY A 231 18.11 32.54 0.87
CA GLY A 231 17.52 33.85 1.09
C GLY A 231 16.92 33.93 2.48
N GLY A 232 17.63 34.59 3.39
CA GLY A 232 17.16 34.91 4.73
C GLY A 232 16.35 36.21 4.77
N TRP A 233 15.70 36.39 5.94
CA TRP A 233 14.93 37.54 6.45
C TRP A 233 13.55 37.74 5.77
N LEU A 234 12.44 37.99 6.47
CA LEU A 234 12.18 38.58 7.80
C LEU A 234 10.93 37.92 8.39
#